data_AF-A0A966BS46-F1
#
_entry.id   AF-A0A966BS46-F1
#
_cell.length_a   1.000
_cell.length_b   1.000
_cell.length_c   1.000
_cell.angle_alpha   90.00
_cell.angle_beta   90.00
_cell.angle_gamma   90.00
#
_symmetry.space_group_name_H-M   'P 1'
#
loop_
_entity.id
_entity.type
_entity.pdbx_description
1 polymer ?
#
loop_
_entity_poly.entity_id
_entity_poly.type
_entity_poly.pdbx_seq_one_letter_code
_entity_poly.pdbx_strand_id
1 'polypeptide(L)' 'MRYELAFVESALKEWKKLAAPIREQFKARLRERLASPHVPSARLQGMPNCYKIKLRAVGYRLVYQVDDGV' A
#
# COMPACT_ATOMS: atom_id res chain seq x y z
N MET A 1 12.19 12.17 2.78
CA MET A 1 10.93 11.41 2.60
C MET A 1 9.80 12.42 2.68
N ARG A 2 8.82 12.38 1.77
CA ARG A 2 7.72 13.38 1.71
C ARG A 2 6.41 12.91 2.34
N TYR A 3 6.26 11.59 2.51
CA TYR A 3 5.08 10.97 3.09
C TYR A 3 5.50 10.01 4.20
N GLU A 4 4.59 9.77 5.14
CA GLU A 4 4.73 8.80 6.22
C GLU A 4 3.75 7.64 6.05
N LEU A 5 4.09 6.48 6.62
CA LEU A 5 3.26 5.28 6.53
C LEU A 5 2.46 5.10 7.82
N ALA A 6 1.13 5.10 7.70
CA ALA A 6 0.23 4.72 8.78
C ALA A 6 -0.63 3.51 8.37
N PHE A 7 -1.04 2.71 9.34
CA PHE A 7 -2.01 1.65 9.16
C PHE A 7 -3.26 1.97 9.97
N VAL A 8 -4.43 1.80 9.35
CA VAL A 8 -5.68 1.65 10.12
C VAL A 8 -5.68 0.33 10.89
N GLU A 9 -6.42 0.27 11.98
CA GLU A 9 -6.35 -0.87 12.90
C GLU A 9 -6.69 -2.22 12.22
N SER A 10 -7.70 -2.24 11.34
CA SER A 10 -8.07 -3.43 10.55
C SER A 10 -6.93 -3.87 9.63
N ALA A 11 -6.34 -2.93 8.88
CA ALA A 11 -5.23 -3.21 7.98
C ALA A 11 -3.98 -3.68 8.75
N LEU A 12 -3.71 -3.14 9.95
CA LEU A 12 -2.61 -3.60 10.79
C LEU A 12 -2.82 -5.05 11.28
N LYS A 13 -4.06 -5.41 11.64
CA LYS A 13 -4.42 -6.78 12.01
C LYS A 13 -4.20 -7.74 10.83
N GLU A 14 -4.64 -7.38 9.63
CA GLU A 14 -4.40 -8.17 8.41
C GLU A 14 -2.91 -8.27 8.07
N TRP A 15 -2.18 -7.16 8.17
CA TRP A 15 -0.74 -7.10 7.95
C TRP A 15 0.02 -8.05 8.87
N LYS A 16 -0.34 -8.10 10.16
CA LYS A 16 0.30 -8.99 11.14
C LYS A 16 0.07 -10.48 10.83
N LYS A 17 -1.04 -10.83 10.16
CA LYS A 17 -1.37 -12.21 9.74
C LYS A 17 -0.60 -12.66 8.50
N LEU A 18 0.01 -11.74 7.74
CA LEU A 18 0.81 -12.10 6.57
C LEU A 18 2.08 -12.85 6.96
N ALA A 19 2.42 -13.87 6.18
CA ALA A 19 3.71 -14.55 6.30
C ALA A 19 4.87 -13.56 6.07
N ALA A 20 5.99 -13.79 6.76
CA ALA A 20 7.19 -12.95 6.66
C ALA A 20 7.61 -12.61 5.22
N PRO A 21 7.74 -13.58 4.27
CA PRO A 21 8.16 -13.25 2.90
C PRO A 21 7.17 -12.34 2.15
N ILE A 22 5.87 -12.44 2.45
CA ILE A 22 4.84 -11.59 1.83
C ILE A 22 4.93 -10.16 2.38
N ARG A 23 5.15 -10.02 3.70
CA ARG A 23 5.37 -8.72 4.34
C ARG A 23 6.60 -8.01 3.77
N GLU A 24 7.70 -8.72 3.58
CA GLU A 24 8.93 -8.12 3.04
C GLU A 24 8.76 -7.66 1.58
N GLN A 25 8.05 -8.44 0.74
CA GLN A 25 7.70 -8.00 -0.62
C GLN A 25 6.85 -6.73 -0.61
N PHE A 26 5.86 -6.64 0.27
CA PHE A 26 5.07 -5.42 0.40
C PHE A 26 5.87 -4.25 0.96
N LYS A 27 6.74 -4.46 1.95
CA LYS A 27 7.61 -3.41 2.50
C LYS A 27 8.49 -2.78 1.42
N ALA A 28 9.07 -3.58 0.53
CA ALA A 28 9.85 -3.06 -0.59
C ALA A 28 9.02 -2.10 -1.46
N ARG A 29 7.80 -2.51 -1.83
CA ARG A 29 6.89 -1.67 -2.61
C ARG A 29 6.41 -0.44 -1.85
N LEU A 30 6.11 -0.55 -0.55
CA LEU A 30 5.69 0.58 0.27
C LEU A 30 6.80 1.63 0.38
N ARG A 31 8.09 1.24 0.47
CA ARG A 31 9.21 2.19 0.43
C ARG A 31 9.26 2.98 -0.87
N GLU A 32 9.02 2.33 -2.01
CA GLU A 32 8.90 3.02 -3.31
C GLU A 32 7.75 4.04 -3.28
N ARG A 33 6.61 3.69 -2.66
CA ARG A 33 5.44 4.58 -2.56
C ARG A 33 5.65 5.76 -1.63
N LEU A 34 6.47 5.65 -0.59
CA LEU A 34 6.80 6.81 0.26
C LEU A 34 7.60 7.89 -0.48
N ALA A 35 8.28 7.54 -1.58
CA ALA A 35 8.94 8.51 -2.45
C ALA A 35 8.01 9.09 -3.53
N SER A 36 7.13 8.24 -4.10
CA SER A 36 6.15 8.60 -5.12
C SER A 36 4.84 7.82 -4.91
N PRO A 37 3.89 8.37 -4.13
CA PRO A 37 2.69 7.65 -3.74
C PRO A 37 1.57 7.72 -4.80
N HIS A 38 1.55 8.74 -5.66
CA HIS A 38 0.56 8.84 -6.72
C HIS A 38 0.99 8.03 -7.95
N VAL A 39 0.30 6.92 -8.19
CA VAL A 39 0.62 5.98 -9.28
C VAL A 39 -0.59 5.83 -10.19
N PRO A 40 -0.70 6.60 -11.29
CA PRO A 40 -1.92 6.66 -12.10
C PRO A 40 -2.42 5.28 -12.57
N SER A 41 -1.51 4.39 -12.98
CA SER A 41 -1.84 3.04 -13.45
C SER A 41 -2.36 2.09 -12.35
N ALA A 42 -2.15 2.43 -11.08
CA ALA A 42 -2.59 1.65 -9.92
C ALA A 42 -3.85 2.22 -9.25
N ARG A 43 -4.36 3.37 -9.72
CA ARG A 43 -5.51 4.06 -9.14
C ARG A 43 -6.75 3.16 -9.09
N LEU A 44 -7.50 3.25 -7.99
CA LEU A 44 -8.80 2.60 -7.86
C LEU A 44 -9.89 3.47 -8.47
N GLN A 45 -10.76 2.83 -9.25
CA GLN A 45 -11.95 3.48 -9.79
C GLN A 45 -12.95 3.71 -8.65
N GLY A 46 -13.56 4.89 -8.59
CA GLY A 46 -14.54 5.25 -7.57
C GLY A 46 -13.97 5.54 -6.17
N MET A 47 -12.65 5.47 -5.98
CA MET A 47 -11.99 5.79 -4.71
C MET A 47 -10.85 6.80 -4.94
N PRO A 48 -11.08 8.10 -4.70
CA PRO A 48 -10.05 9.11 -4.91
C PRO A 48 -8.83 8.85 -4.02
N ASN A 49 -7.65 9.14 -4.54
CA ASN A 49 -6.35 8.96 -3.86
C ASN A 49 -6.04 7.54 -3.36
N CYS A 50 -6.81 6.53 -3.77
CA CYS A 50 -6.56 5.14 -3.42
C CYS A 50 -5.89 4.40 -4.58
N TYR A 51 -4.86 3.63 -4.25
CA TYR A 51 -4.02 2.91 -5.20
C TYR A 51 -3.77 1.48 -4.72
N LYS A 52 -3.52 0.56 -5.66
CA LYS A 52 -3.28 -0.86 -5.34
C LYS A 52 -1.88 -1.33 -5.68
N ILE A 53 -1.26 -2.09 -4.77
CA ILE A 53 -0.04 -2.87 -4.99
C ILE A 53 -0.46 -4.33 -5.22
N LYS A 54 -0.01 -4.94 -6.33
CA LYS A 54 -0.32 -6.33 -6.67
C LYS A 54 0.93 -7.19 -6.55
N LEU A 55 0.88 -8.24 -5.73
CA LEU A 55 1.88 -9.32 -5.72
C LEU A 55 1.28 -10.53 -6.45
N ARG A 56 1.40 -10.54 -7.78
CA ARG A 56 0.71 -11.51 -8.65
C ARG A 56 1.09 -12.96 -8.36
N ALA A 57 2.38 -13.22 -8.12
CA ALA A 57 2.90 -14.57 -7.89
C ALA A 57 2.31 -15.25 -6.64
N VAL A 58 1.94 -14.45 -5.63
CA VAL A 58 1.41 -14.95 -4.35
C VAL A 58 -0.07 -14.66 -4.17
N GLY A 59 -0.73 -14.02 -5.14
CA GLY A 59 -2.18 -13.76 -5.10
C GLY A 59 -2.64 -12.62 -4.18
N TYR A 60 -1.73 -11.78 -3.67
CA TYR A 60 -2.09 -10.70 -2.74
C TYR A 60 -2.26 -9.33 -3.41
N ARG A 61 -3.13 -8.51 -2.82
CA ARG A 61 -3.31 -7.09 -3.14
C ARG A 61 -3.30 -6.28 -1.85
N LEU A 62 -2.58 -5.16 -1.85
CA LEU A 62 -2.61 -4.17 -0.78
C LEU A 62 -3.15 -2.87 -1.38
N VAL A 63 -4.09 -2.25 -0.68
CA VAL A 63 -4.62 -0.93 -1.04
C VAL A 63 -4.04 0.09 -0.06
N TYR A 64 -3.61 1.23 -0.58
CA TYR A 64 -3.22 2.38 0.24
C TYR A 64 -3.92 3.63 -0.27
N GLN A 65 -4.19 4.54 0.66
CA GLN A 65 -4.69 5.88 0.39
C GLN A 65 -3.53 6.87 0.56
N VAL A 66 -3.53 7.91 -0.27
CA VAL A 66 -2.64 9.06 -0.11
C VAL A 66 -3.42 10.19 0.54
N ASP A 67 -2.90 10.69 1.64
CA ASP A 67 -3.38 11.89 2.30
C ASP A 67 -2.38 13.02 2.00
N ASP A 68 -2.84 14.03 1.26
CA ASP A 68 -2.04 15.19 0.88
C ASP A 68 -2.20 16.36 1.88
N GLY A 69 -2.95 16.18 2.97
CA GLY A 69 -3.08 17.17 4.05
C GLY A 69 -3.85 18.43 3.66
N VAL A 70 -4.88 18.29 2.81
CA VAL A 70 -5.79 19.39 2.42
C VAL A 70 -6.79 19.71 3.52
#